data_AF-A0A9E1HKH1-F1
#
_entry.id   AF-A0A9E1HKH1-F1
#
_cell.length_a   1.000
_cell.length_b   1.000
_cell.length_c   1.000
_cell.angle_alpha   90.00
_cell.angle_beta   90.00
_cell.angle_gamma   90.00
#
_symmetry.space_group_name_H-M   'P 1'
#
loop_
_entity.id
_entity.type
_entity.pdbx_description
1 polymer ?
#
loop_
_entity_poly.entity_id
_entity_poly.type
_entity_poly.pdbx_seq_one_letter_code
_entity_poly.pdbx_strand_id
1 'polypeptide(L)'
;MTAMQLIGLNTKYYRYKYHLTQEQYANMTKFKMAYISTIETGDANLTCKNIDLIATSFGIKVEQLFQEETAKIASSFPSRIDMYHKIE
;
A
#
# COMPACT_ATOMS: atom_id res chain seq x y z
N MET A 1 1.81 -11.71 -10.44
CA MET A 1 2.39 -11.06 -9.25
C MET A 1 2.49 -12.08 -8.13
N THR A 2 3.51 -12.01 -7.27
CA THR A 2 3.56 -12.81 -6.03
C THR A 2 2.59 -12.26 -4.99
N ALA A 3 2.31 -13.00 -3.92
CA ALA A 3 1.48 -12.52 -2.81
C ALA A 3 2.03 -11.22 -2.19
N MET A 4 3.35 -11.13 -2.00
CA MET A 4 4.01 -9.93 -1.50
C MET A 4 3.82 -8.72 -2.44
N GLN A 5 3.96 -8.93 -3.75
CA GLN A 5 3.71 -7.89 -4.74
C GLN A 5 2.24 -7.43 -4.75
N LEU A 6 1.29 -8.37 -4.66
CA LEU A 6 -0.14 -8.04 -4.60
C LEU A 6 -0.45 -7.19 -3.37
N ILE A 7 -0.03 -7.63 -2.18
CA ILE A 7 -0.29 -6.89 -0.93
C ILE A 7 0.38 -5.52 -0.97
N GLY A 8 1.63 -5.45 -1.45
CA GLY A 8 2.38 -4.20 -1.56
C GLY A 8 1.71 -3.18 -2.48
N LEU A 9 1.38 -3.60 -3.70
CA LEU A 9 0.75 -2.73 -4.68
C LEU A 9 -0.66 -2.32 -4.25
N ASN A 10 -1.43 -3.21 -3.62
CA ASN A 10 -2.74 -2.85 -3.08
C ASN A 10 -2.64 -1.90 -1.88
N THR A 11 -1.63 -2.08 -1.02
CA THR A 11 -1.35 -1.11 0.06
C THR A 11 -1.10 0.28 -0.52
N LYS A 12 -0.28 0.36 -1.58
CA LYS A 12 -0.04 1.61 -2.31
C LYS A 12 -1.33 2.15 -2.92
N TYR A 13 -2.13 1.32 -3.58
CA TYR A 13 -3.41 1.72 -4.17
C TYR A 13 -4.31 2.43 -3.15
N TYR A 14 -4.55 1.79 -2.00
CA TYR A 14 -5.38 2.38 -0.96
C TYR A 14 -4.72 3.61 -0.36
N ARG A 15 -3.42 3.62 -0.12
CA ARG A 15 -2.72 4.83 0.36
C ARG A 15 -2.95 6.04 -0.55
N TYR A 16 -2.88 5.85 -1.87
CA TYR A 16 -3.16 6.89 -2.86
C TYR A 16 -4.63 7.31 -2.86
N LYS A 17 -5.56 6.36 -2.76
CA LYS A 17 -7.01 6.65 -2.66
C LYS A 17 -7.38 7.49 -1.44
N TYR A 18 -6.64 7.34 -0.34
CA TYR A 18 -6.81 8.13 0.88
C TYR A 18 -5.93 9.40 0.92
N HIS A 19 -5.22 9.70 -0.16
CA HIS A 19 -4.33 10.87 -0.27
C HIS A 19 -3.24 10.95 0.82
N LEU A 20 -2.70 9.80 1.22
CA LEU A 20 -1.69 9.73 2.28
C LEU A 20 -0.28 9.66 1.68
N THR A 21 0.67 10.39 2.25
CA THR A 21 2.09 10.13 2.04
C THR A 21 2.50 8.83 2.75
N GLN A 22 3.64 8.24 2.37
CA GLN A 22 4.17 7.07 3.08
C GLN A 22 4.47 7.37 4.56
N GLU A 23 4.87 8.60 4.89
CA GLU A 23 5.09 9.06 6.26
C GLU A 23 3.78 9.14 7.05
N GLN A 24 2.74 9.73 6.47
CA GLN A 24 1.42 9.79 7.12
C GLN A 24 0.87 8.38 7.37
N TYR A 25 1.00 7.48 6.38
CA TYR A 25 0.54 6.11 6.54
C TYR A 25 1.37 5.31 7.55
N ALA A 26 2.69 5.52 7.60
CA ALA A 26 3.56 4.95 8.62
C ALA A 26 3.13 5.39 10.03
N ASN A 27 2.81 6.67 10.22
CA ASN A 27 2.33 7.20 11.50
C ASN A 27 0.98 6.61 11.93
N MET A 28 0.11 6.31 10.95
CA MET A 28 -1.20 5.70 11.15
C MET A 28 -1.10 4.23 11.58
N THR A 29 -0.21 3.46 10.94
CA THR A 29 -0.01 2.02 11.23
C THR A 29 1.04 1.75 12.30
N LYS A 30 1.77 2.78 12.75
CA LYS A 30 2.96 2.69 13.62
C LYS A 30 4.12 1.89 13.00
N PHE A 31 4.09 1.69 11.69
CA PHE A 31 5.23 1.16 10.96
C PHE A 31 6.31 2.23 10.75
N LYS A 32 7.53 1.79 10.49
CA LYS A 32 8.59 2.69 10.02
C LYS A 32 8.30 3.07 8.57
N MET A 33 8.50 4.32 8.19
CA MET A 33 8.29 4.78 6.82
C MET A 33 9.14 4.01 5.79
N ALA A 34 10.37 3.63 6.15
CA ALA A 34 11.20 2.72 5.33
C ALA A 34 10.53 1.35 5.11
N TYR A 35 9.84 0.81 6.12
CA TYR A 35 9.12 -0.45 6.00
C TYR A 35 7.89 -0.31 5.10
N ILE A 36 7.16 0.82 5.15
CA ILE A 36 6.09 1.12 4.20
C ILE A 36 6.62 1.09 2.76
N SER A 37 7.79 1.71 2.52
CA SER A 37 8.42 1.67 1.20
C SER A 37 8.70 0.23 0.74
N THR A 38 9.34 -0.59 1.59
CA THR A 38 9.62 -2.01 1.29
C THR A 38 8.35 -2.85 1.09
N ILE A 39 7.27 -2.53 1.81
CA ILE A 39 5.97 -3.16 1.59
C ILE A 39 5.44 -2.80 0.20
N GLU A 40 5.40 -1.51 -0.14
CA GLU A 40 4.80 -1.03 -1.40
C GLU A 40 5.58 -1.46 -2.65
N THR A 41 6.85 -1.82 -2.53
CA THR A 41 7.63 -2.43 -3.62
C THR A 41 7.42 -3.95 -3.74
N GLY A 42 6.78 -4.57 -2.76
CA GLY A 42 6.53 -6.01 -2.73
C GLY A 42 7.73 -6.84 -2.25
N ASP A 43 8.68 -6.22 -1.54
CA ASP A 43 9.90 -6.88 -1.04
C ASP A 43 9.80 -7.28 0.45
N ALA A 44 8.71 -6.93 1.12
CA ALA A 44 8.48 -7.28 2.51
C ALA A 44 7.74 -8.62 2.65
N ASN A 45 8.33 -9.57 3.38
CA ASN A 45 7.62 -10.76 3.85
C ASN A 45 6.74 -10.43 5.06
N LEU A 46 5.47 -10.11 4.81
CA LEU A 46 4.52 -9.70 5.83
C LEU A 46 3.96 -10.90 6.59
N THR A 47 3.90 -10.79 7.93
CA THR A 47 3.12 -11.72 8.73
C THR A 47 1.62 -11.47 8.53
N CYS A 48 0.76 -12.47 8.77
CA CYS A 48 -0.69 -12.30 8.69
C CYS A 48 -1.20 -11.12 9.55
N LYS A 49 -0.61 -10.92 10.75
CA LYS A 49 -0.96 -9.79 11.63
C LYS A 49 -0.71 -8.43 10.99
N ASN A 50 0.38 -8.29 10.22
CA ASN A 50 0.66 -7.04 9.51
C ASN A 50 -0.31 -6.83 8.36
N ILE A 51 -0.71 -7.90 7.67
CA ILE A 51 -1.70 -7.85 6.58
C ILE A 51 -3.07 -7.43 7.14
N ASP A 52 -3.49 -8.02 8.26
CA ASP A 52 -4.74 -7.65 8.96
C ASP A 52 -4.71 -6.20 9.42
N LEU A 53 -3.58 -5.74 9.95
CA LEU A 53 -3.39 -4.35 10.37
C LEU A 53 -3.52 -3.39 9.18
N ILE A 54 -2.89 -3.70 8.05
CA ILE A 54 -2.99 -2.89 6.82
C ILE A 54 -4.45 -2.80 6.37
N ALA A 55 -5.14 -3.94 6.25
CA ALA A 55 -6.54 -3.98 5.82
C ALA A 55 -7.45 -3.17 6.77
N THR A 56 -7.30 -3.39 8.08
CA THR A 56 -8.07 -2.68 9.11
C THR A 56 -7.78 -1.19 9.10
N SER A 57 -6.52 -0.79 8.86
CA SER A 57 -6.13 0.62 8.79
C SER A 57 -6.86 1.39 7.67
N PHE A 58 -7.19 0.71 6.57
CA PHE A 58 -7.99 1.29 5.48
C PHE A 58 -9.49 1.00 5.59
N GLY A 59 -9.93 0.24 6.61
CA GLY A 59 -11.33 -0.17 6.74
C GLY A 59 -11.82 -1.10 5.63
N ILE A 60 -10.92 -1.93 5.08
CA ILE A 60 -11.21 -2.88 3.99
C ILE A 60 -11.10 -4.32 4.49
N LYS A 61 -11.64 -5.27 3.71
CA LYS A 61 -11.44 -6.69 3.98
C LYS A 61 -10.09 -7.17 3.44
N VAL A 62 -9.52 -8.21 4.05
CA VAL A 62 -8.16 -8.69 3.74
C VAL A 62 -8.01 -9.15 2.29
N GLU A 63 -9.04 -9.79 1.72
CA GLU A 63 -9.02 -10.27 0.33
C GLU A 63 -8.87 -9.15 -0.70
N GLN A 64 -9.17 -7.90 -0.31
CA GLN A 64 -8.99 -6.73 -1.15
C GLN A 64 -7.51 -6.38 -1.35
N LEU A 65 -6.61 -6.83 -0.46
CA LEU A 65 -5.16 -6.69 -0.63
C LEU A 65 -4.57 -7.68 -1.64
N PHE A 66 -5.36 -8.67 -2.09
CA PHE A 66 -4.93 -9.68 -3.05
C PHE A 66 -5.54 -9.50 -4.44
N GLN A 67 -6.26 -8.40 -4.68
CA GLN A 67 -6.91 -8.14 -5.96
C GLN A 67 -5.88 -7.72 -7.02
N GLU A 68 -5.86 -8.42 -8.14
CA GLU A 68 -4.86 -8.19 -9.19
C GLU A 68 -5.15 -6.91 -9.98
N GLU A 69 -6.42 -6.59 -10.22
CA GLU A 69 -6.82 -5.42 -11.00
C GLU A 69 -6.39 -4.10 -10.34
N THR A 70 -6.58 -3.98 -9.02
CA THR A 70 -6.13 -2.80 -8.26
C THR A 70 -4.61 -2.74 -8.14
N ALA A 71 -3.93 -3.89 -8.06
CA ALA A 71 -2.47 -3.95 -8.07
C ALA A 71 -1.87 -3.48 -9.42
N LYS A 72 -2.49 -3.87 -10.54
CA LYS A 72 -2.12 -3.38 -11.88
C LYS A 72 -2.26 -1.86 -11.97
N ILE A 73 -3.32 -1.28 -11.40
CA ILE A 73 -3.48 0.18 -11.35
C ILE A 73 -2.34 0.83 -10.54
N ALA A 74 -2.05 0.34 -9.33
CA ALA A 74 -1.00 0.93 -8.50
C ALA A 74 0.43 0.80 -9.06
N SER A 75 0.65 -0.15 -9.97
CA SER A 75 1.94 -0.31 -10.66
C SER A 75 2.31 0.91 -11.53
N SER A 76 1.33 1.68 -12.01
CA SER A 76 1.56 2.90 -12.79
C SER A 76 1.72 4.16 -11.93
N PHE A 77 1.41 4.08 -10.64
CA PHE A 77 1.51 5.24 -9.74
C PHE A 77 2.97 5.62 -9.51
N PRO A 78 3.29 6.92 -9.39
CA PRO A 78 4.62 7.36 -8.99
C PRO A 78 4.98 6.85 -7.59
N SER A 79 6.26 6.94 -7.23
CA SER A 79 6.72 6.66 -5.87
C SER A 79 6.26 7.73 -4.87
N ARG A 80 6.06 8.98 -5.33
CA ARG A 80 5.65 10.10 -4.49
C ARG A 80 4.28 10.65 -4.88
N ILE A 81 3.43 10.91 -3.87
CA ILE A 81 2.04 11.33 -4.08
C ILE A 81 1.90 12.78 -4.57
N ASP A 82 2.84 13.66 -4.22
CA ASP A 82 2.93 15.03 -4.73
C ASP A 82 3.08 15.09 -6.26
N MET A 83 3.61 14.03 -6.89
CA MET A 83 3.69 13.89 -8.35
C MET A 83 2.36 13.43 -8.98
N TYR A 84 1.48 12.79 -8.23
CA TYR A 84 0.18 12.31 -8.71
C TYR A 84 -0.83 13.46 -8.84
N HIS A 85 -0.78 14.45 -7.95
CA HIS A 85 -1.64 15.63 -7.98
C HIS A 85 -1.31 16.64 -9.11
N LYS A 86 -0.29 16.40 -9.95
CA LYS A 86 -0.02 17.20 -11.15
C LYS A 86 -0.79 16.72 -12.39
N ILE A 87 -1.57 15.65 -12.26
CA ILE A 87 -2.25 14.98 -13.37
C ILE A 87 -3.76 15.32 -13.39
N GLU A 88 -4.25 16.12 -12.45
CA GLU A 88 -5.63 16.67 -12.45
C GLU A 88 -5.69 18.08 -13.05
#